data_AF-A0A6P1KIU6-F1
#
_entry.id   AF-A0A6P1KIU6-F1
#
_cell.length_a   1.000
_cell.length_b   1.000
_cell.length_c   1.000
_cell.angle_alpha   90.00
_cell.angle_beta   90.00
_cell.angle_gamma   90.00
#
_symmetry.space_group_name_H-M   'P 1'
#
loop_
_entity.id
_entity.type
_entity.pdbx_description
1 polymer ?
#
loop_
_entity_poly.entity_id
_entity_poly.type
_entity_poly.pdbx_seq_one_letter_code
_entity_poly.pdbx_strand_id
1 'polypeptide(L)'
;MHESLYSAADALHAIANEKSNSQPVKLTGNSTDTVFVKGLKVDAVIGVYEWEQQITQPLIFDIEMVGCQYQASQTDNIQDAINYKSVSERVAEVSIANKVALLERLAQLVAEMILAEFAPEKVTVTIHKPTAIKQADSVGVKITRFQQN
;
A
#
# COMPACT_ATOMS: atom_id res chain seq x y z
N MET A 1 18.07 28.50 58.50
CA MET A 1 18.42 27.25 57.78
C MET A 1 17.30 26.26 58.00
N HIS A 2 16.43 26.08 57.02
CA HIS A 2 15.60 24.88 56.91
C HIS A 2 15.36 24.69 55.40
N GLU A 3 16.14 23.81 54.79
CA GLU A 3 15.92 23.35 53.42
C GLU A 3 14.65 22.49 53.43
N SER A 4 13.61 22.96 52.74
CA SER A 4 12.47 22.14 52.37
C SER A 4 12.88 21.34 51.13
N LEU A 5 13.37 20.13 51.36
CA LEU A 5 13.63 19.15 50.31
C LEU A 5 12.28 18.72 49.69
N TYR A 6 11.89 19.37 48.58
CA TYR A 6 10.99 18.73 47.62
C TYR A 6 11.77 17.58 46.98
N SER A 7 11.40 16.35 47.32
CA SER A 7 12.03 15.17 46.71
C SER A 7 11.62 15.07 45.25
N ALA A 8 12.53 14.67 44.36
CA ALA A 8 12.20 14.32 42.98
C ALA A 8 11.11 13.23 42.89
N ALA A 9 10.89 12.46 43.97
CA ALA A 9 9.80 11.50 44.10
C ALA A 9 8.40 12.17 44.12
N ASP A 10 8.28 13.36 44.71
CA ASP A 10 7.00 14.09 44.80
C ASP A 10 6.61 14.71 43.45
N ALA A 11 7.61 15.17 42.69
CA ALA A 11 7.43 15.65 41.32
C ALA A 11 7.04 14.51 40.36
N LEU A 12 7.61 13.31 40.53
CA LEU A 12 7.24 12.12 39.74
C LEU A 12 5.81 11.63 40.05
N HIS A 13 5.33 11.79 41.29
CA HIS A 13 3.95 11.49 41.65
C HIS A 13 2.93 12.48 41.07
N ALA A 14 3.30 13.76 40.93
CA ALA A 14 2.44 14.76 40.29
C ALA A 14 2.24 14.50 38.79
N ILE A 15 3.30 14.09 38.07
CA ILE A 15 3.22 13.79 36.63
C ILE A 15 2.43 12.50 36.34
N ALA A 16 2.41 11.56 37.30
CA ALA A 16 1.61 10.33 37.19
C ALA A 16 0.10 10.59 37.36
N ASN A 17 -0.30 11.65 38.07
CA ASN A 17 -1.70 11.94 38.41
C ASN A 17 -2.41 12.96 37.50
N GLU A 18 -1.71 13.61 36.55
CA GLU A 18 -2.35 14.50 35.56
C GLU A 18 -2.89 13.77 34.31
N LYS A 19 -2.62 12.46 34.15
CA LYS A 19 -3.09 11.65 33.00
C LYS A 19 -4.47 11.02 33.18
N SER A 20 -5.38 11.64 33.93
CA SER A 20 -6.71 11.06 34.18
C SER A 20 -7.85 12.07 34.12
N ASN A 21 -7.94 12.86 33.05
CA ASN A 21 -9.20 13.55 32.72
C ASN A 21 -9.48 13.76 31.22
N SER A 22 -8.72 13.14 30.32
CA SER A 22 -9.10 13.08 28.91
C SER A 22 -9.91 11.80 28.70
N GLN A 23 -11.22 11.91 28.51
CA GLN A 23 -11.99 10.80 27.95
C GLN A 23 -11.27 10.30 26.69
N PRO A 24 -11.19 8.98 26.46
CA PRO A 24 -10.53 8.46 25.27
C PRO A 24 -11.17 9.10 24.04
N VAL A 25 -10.34 9.66 23.17
CA VAL A 25 -10.80 10.26 21.92
C VAL A 25 -11.53 9.17 21.13
N LYS A 26 -12.83 9.36 20.90
CA LYS A 26 -13.63 8.41 20.13
C LYS A 26 -13.26 8.56 18.65
N LEU A 27 -12.50 7.60 18.13
CA LEU A 27 -12.17 7.52 16.71
C LEU A 27 -13.29 6.82 15.93
N THR A 28 -13.42 7.15 14.65
CA THR A 28 -14.34 6.47 13.72
C THR A 28 -13.57 6.11 12.44
N GLY A 29 -13.81 4.91 11.92
CA GLY A 29 -13.28 4.52 10.61
C GLY A 29 -13.87 5.32 9.47
N ASN A 30 -13.05 5.63 8.48
CA ASN A 30 -13.50 6.21 7.23
C ASN A 30 -13.04 5.30 6.07
N SER A 31 -13.70 5.41 4.93
CA SER A 31 -13.32 4.67 3.73
C SER A 31 -12.18 5.31 2.94
N THR A 32 -11.48 6.30 3.51
CA THR A 32 -10.36 7.00 2.87
C THR A 32 -8.99 6.50 3.34
N ASP A 33 -8.96 5.56 4.28
CA ASP A 33 -7.73 4.89 4.69
C ASP A 33 -7.09 4.16 3.49
N THR A 34 -5.76 4.14 3.45
CA THR A 34 -5.01 3.59 2.32
C THR A 34 -3.96 2.59 2.80
N VAL A 35 -4.02 1.38 2.25
CA VAL A 35 -2.89 0.43 2.28
C VAL A 35 -2.10 0.61 1.00
N PHE A 36 -0.77 0.74 1.11
CA PHE A 36 0.06 1.00 -0.05
C PHE A 36 1.26 0.06 -0.13
N VAL A 37 1.67 -0.23 -1.37
CA VAL A 37 2.91 -0.89 -1.73
C VAL A 37 3.67 0.08 -2.62
N LYS A 38 4.91 0.41 -2.28
CA LYS A 38 5.74 1.37 -3.03
C LYS A 38 7.02 0.70 -3.50
N GLY A 39 7.34 0.85 -4.78
CA GLY A 39 8.59 0.36 -5.34
C GLY A 39 8.69 -1.16 -5.46
N LEU A 40 7.57 -1.87 -5.64
CA LEU A 40 7.56 -3.32 -5.80
C LEU A 40 8.20 -3.70 -7.13
N LYS A 41 9.36 -4.35 -7.08
CA LYS A 41 10.09 -4.80 -8.27
C LYS A 41 9.58 -6.15 -8.72
N VAL A 42 9.15 -6.25 -9.97
CA VAL A 42 8.56 -7.45 -10.55
C VAL A 42 9.08 -7.64 -11.96
N ASP A 43 9.49 -8.87 -12.27
CA ASP A 43 9.82 -9.27 -13.63
C ASP A 43 8.54 -9.59 -14.40
N ALA A 44 8.40 -9.01 -15.59
CA ALA A 44 7.24 -9.17 -16.46
C ALA A 44 7.65 -9.48 -17.89
N VAL A 45 6.82 -10.22 -18.62
CA VAL A 45 6.98 -10.41 -20.07
C VAL A 45 6.14 -9.34 -20.77
N ILE A 46 6.79 -8.26 -21.19
CA ILE A 46 6.10 -7.08 -21.71
C ILE A 46 6.84 -6.43 -22.88
N GLY A 47 6.12 -6.08 -23.95
CA GLY A 47 6.70 -5.34 -25.07
C GLY A 47 6.01 -5.54 -26.41
N VAL A 48 6.20 -4.61 -27.32
CA VAL A 48 5.53 -4.62 -28.63
C VAL A 48 6.26 -5.56 -29.60
N TYR A 49 7.58 -5.70 -29.45
CA TYR A 49 8.39 -6.51 -30.35
C TYR A 49 8.42 -7.98 -29.92
N GLU A 50 8.49 -8.89 -30.89
CA GLU A 50 8.48 -10.34 -30.64
C GLU A 50 9.61 -10.81 -29.71
N TRP A 51 10.79 -10.20 -29.81
CA TRP A 51 11.93 -10.53 -28.96
C TRP A 51 11.67 -10.15 -27.49
N GLU A 52 10.89 -9.10 -27.21
CA GLU A 52 10.52 -8.71 -25.85
C GLU A 52 9.60 -9.76 -25.20
N GLN A 53 8.85 -10.51 -26.01
CA GLN A 53 7.94 -11.56 -25.55
C GLN A 53 8.66 -12.89 -25.19
N GLN A 54 9.98 -12.94 -25.39
CA GLN A 54 10.84 -14.09 -25.05
C GLN A 54 11.69 -13.85 -23.81
N ILE A 55 11.70 -12.63 -23.27
CA ILE A 55 12.50 -12.27 -22.09
C ILE A 55 11.61 -11.63 -21.02
N THR A 56 12.11 -11.58 -19.79
CA THR A 56 11.53 -10.76 -18.74
C THR A 56 12.22 -9.40 -18.68
N GLN A 57 11.44 -8.38 -18.32
CA GLN A 57 11.92 -7.02 -18.08
C GLN A 57 11.49 -6.58 -16.67
N PRO A 58 12.37 -5.88 -15.93
CA PRO A 58 12.03 -5.39 -14.61
C PRO A 58 11.07 -4.21 -14.72
N LEU A 59 9.94 -4.33 -14.03
CA LEU A 59 8.98 -3.27 -13.78
C LEU A 59 8.98 -2.90 -12.30
N ILE A 60 8.57 -1.67 -12.00
CA ILE A 60 8.39 -1.20 -10.63
C ILE A 60 6.94 -0.78 -10.46
N PHE A 61 6.26 -1.32 -9.45
CA PHE A 61 4.87 -1.06 -9.15
C PHE A 61 4.74 -0.20 -7.89
N ASP A 62 3.93 0.85 -7.98
CA ASP A 62 3.32 1.50 -6.83
C ASP A 62 1.82 1.20 -6.84
N ILE A 63 1.29 0.73 -5.72
CA ILE A 63 -0.11 0.32 -5.56
C ILE A 63 -0.67 1.01 -4.34
N GLU A 64 -1.79 1.70 -4.50
CA GLU A 64 -2.56 2.31 -3.43
C GLU A 64 -3.95 1.67 -3.42
N MET A 65 -4.35 1.09 -2.30
CA MET A 65 -5.64 0.42 -2.11
C MET A 65 -6.39 1.15 -1.00
N VAL A 66 -7.49 1.78 -1.38
CA VAL A 66 -8.32 2.58 -0.48
C VAL A 66 -9.49 1.76 0.01
N GLY A 67 -9.70 1.77 1.32
CA GLY A 67 -10.78 1.07 2.01
C GLY A 67 -10.61 1.17 3.52
N CYS A 68 -11.70 1.00 4.26
CA CYS A 68 -11.71 1.17 5.72
C CYS A 68 -10.74 0.20 6.42
N GLN A 69 -9.79 0.74 7.21
CA GLN A 69 -8.84 -0.07 8.00
C GLN A 69 -9.15 -0.06 9.50
N TYR A 70 -10.28 0.55 9.88
CA TYR A 70 -10.65 0.74 11.28
C TYR A 70 -10.98 -0.57 12.00
N GLN A 71 -11.50 -1.59 11.32
CA GLN A 71 -11.73 -2.88 11.97
C GLN A 71 -10.41 -3.53 12.34
N ALA A 72 -9.48 -3.64 11.38
CA ALA A 72 -8.14 -4.16 11.61
C ALA A 72 -7.39 -3.43 12.74
N SER A 73 -7.51 -2.11 12.82
CA SER A 73 -6.85 -1.33 13.87
C SER A 73 -7.39 -1.61 15.27
N GLN A 74 -8.62 -2.11 15.38
CA GLN A 74 -9.26 -2.46 16.64
C GLN A 74 -9.04 -3.93 17.03
N THR A 75 -8.95 -4.82 16.05
CA THR A 75 -8.88 -6.27 16.27
C THR A 75 -7.47 -6.83 16.27
N ASP A 76 -6.51 -6.14 15.65
CA ASP A 76 -5.16 -6.63 15.38
C ASP A 76 -5.15 -7.97 14.62
N ASN A 77 -6.19 -8.23 13.82
CA ASN A 77 -6.33 -9.44 13.04
C ASN A 77 -6.10 -9.17 11.55
N ILE A 78 -5.16 -9.92 10.95
CA ILE A 78 -4.83 -9.82 9.52
C ILE A 78 -6.02 -10.11 8.60
N GLN A 79 -7.02 -10.89 9.07
CA GLN A 79 -8.23 -11.18 8.29
C GLN A 79 -9.14 -9.96 8.09
N ASP A 80 -8.98 -8.94 8.94
CA ASP A 80 -9.73 -7.68 8.85
C ASP A 80 -8.99 -6.61 8.03
N ALA A 81 -7.78 -6.92 7.54
CA ALA A 81 -6.90 -6.00 6.85
C ALA A 81 -6.66 -6.42 5.38
N ILE A 82 -6.34 -5.44 4.54
CA ILE A 82 -5.83 -5.74 3.20
C ILE A 82 -4.40 -6.28 3.31
N ASN A 83 -4.21 -7.55 3.01
CA ASN A 83 -2.91 -8.21 3.10
C ASN A 83 -1.99 -7.83 1.92
N TYR A 84 -1.19 -6.78 2.11
CA TYR A 84 -0.25 -6.27 1.11
C TYR A 84 0.81 -7.30 0.66
N LYS A 85 1.14 -8.31 1.49
CA LYS A 85 2.06 -9.39 1.10
C LYS A 85 1.41 -10.25 0.00
N SER A 86 0.18 -10.69 0.23
CA SER A 86 -0.58 -11.46 -0.75
C SER A 86 -0.84 -10.65 -2.02
N VAL A 87 -1.16 -9.36 -1.90
CA VAL A 87 -1.27 -8.47 -3.07
C VAL A 87 0.02 -8.45 -3.89
N SER A 88 1.17 -8.29 -3.22
CA SER A 88 2.48 -8.23 -3.90
C SER A 88 2.82 -9.53 -4.62
N GLU A 89 2.52 -10.68 -4.01
CA GLU A 89 2.70 -12.01 -4.61
C GLU A 89 1.83 -12.17 -5.86
N ARG A 90 0.55 -11.81 -5.76
CA ARG A 90 -0.39 -11.90 -6.88
C ARG A 90 -0.04 -10.95 -8.03
N VAL A 91 0.45 -9.75 -7.74
CA VAL A 91 0.95 -8.81 -8.77
C VAL A 91 2.11 -9.42 -9.56
N ALA A 92 3.05 -10.08 -8.88
CA ALA A 92 4.17 -10.76 -9.52
C ALA A 92 3.68 -11.92 -10.42
N GLU A 93 2.77 -12.74 -9.90
CA GLU A 93 2.17 -13.87 -10.64
C GLU A 93 1.41 -13.41 -11.89
N VAL A 94 0.58 -12.37 -11.78
CA VAL A 94 -0.16 -11.80 -12.92
C VAL A 94 0.81 -11.24 -13.96
N SER A 95 1.89 -10.59 -13.53
CA SER A 95 2.85 -9.94 -14.42
C SER A 95 3.71 -10.91 -15.20
N ILE A 96 4.05 -12.06 -14.62
CA ILE A 96 4.83 -13.11 -15.31
C ILE A 96 3.92 -13.99 -16.19
N ALA A 97 2.69 -14.28 -15.75
CA ALA A 97 1.78 -15.16 -16.47
C ALA A 97 1.18 -14.51 -17.74
N ASN A 98 1.05 -13.19 -17.76
CA ASN A 98 0.40 -12.48 -18.86
C ASN A 98 1.42 -11.80 -19.78
N LYS A 99 1.63 -12.40 -20.95
CA LYS A 99 2.42 -11.85 -22.05
C LYS A 99 1.65 -10.74 -22.76
N VAL A 100 1.86 -9.50 -22.36
CA VAL A 100 1.13 -8.34 -22.91
C VAL A 100 2.07 -7.38 -23.63
N ALA A 101 1.54 -6.64 -24.60
CA ALA A 101 2.35 -5.67 -25.34
C ALA A 101 2.53 -4.34 -24.59
N LEU A 102 1.52 -3.95 -23.81
CA LEU A 102 1.35 -2.59 -23.29
C LEU A 102 1.27 -2.56 -21.76
N LEU A 103 1.81 -1.51 -21.16
CA LEU A 103 1.75 -1.27 -19.71
C LEU A 103 0.31 -1.02 -19.26
N GLU A 104 -0.49 -0.38 -20.10
CA GLU A 104 -1.90 -0.09 -19.87
C GLU A 104 -2.71 -1.37 -19.67
N ARG A 105 -2.46 -2.39 -20.49
CA ARG A 105 -3.15 -3.69 -20.35
C ARG A 105 -2.71 -4.40 -19.08
N LEU A 106 -1.41 -4.38 -18.77
CA LEU A 106 -0.91 -4.97 -17.53
C LEU A 106 -1.50 -4.28 -16.30
N ALA A 107 -1.49 -2.95 -16.26
CA ALA A 107 -2.05 -2.17 -15.17
C ALA A 107 -3.55 -2.46 -15.00
N GLN A 108 -4.30 -2.58 -16.09
CA GLN A 108 -5.71 -2.95 -16.06
C GLN A 108 -5.92 -4.34 -15.44
N LEU A 109 -5.15 -5.35 -15.86
CA LEU A 109 -5.23 -6.71 -15.31
C LEU A 109 -4.91 -6.75 -13.81
N VAL A 110 -3.87 -6.01 -13.39
CA VAL A 110 -3.49 -5.92 -11.98
C VAL A 110 -4.59 -5.24 -11.17
N ALA A 111 -5.15 -4.13 -11.65
CA ALA A 111 -6.24 -3.44 -10.97
C ALA A 111 -7.51 -4.31 -10.86
N GLU A 112 -7.89 -5.02 -11.92
CA GLU A 112 -9.00 -5.98 -11.93
C GLU A 112 -8.80 -7.09 -10.90
N MET A 113 -7.60 -7.69 -10.89
CA MET A 113 -7.24 -8.73 -9.92
C MET A 113 -7.32 -8.21 -8.48
N ILE A 114 -6.77 -7.02 -8.20
CA ILE A 114 -6.77 -6.47 -6.85
C ILE A 114 -8.20 -6.21 -6.35
N LEU A 115 -9.04 -5.61 -7.20
CA LEU A 115 -10.45 -5.34 -6.87
C LEU A 115 -11.24 -6.63 -6.65
N ALA A 116 -10.96 -7.69 -7.41
CA ALA A 116 -11.67 -8.96 -7.31
C ALA A 116 -11.24 -9.80 -6.11
N GLU A 117 -9.95 -9.86 -5.80
CA GLU A 117 -9.39 -10.77 -4.78
C GLU A 117 -9.30 -10.13 -3.39
N PHE A 118 -9.12 -8.80 -3.31
CA PHE A 118 -8.88 -8.08 -2.04
C PHE A 118 -9.94 -7.03 -1.70
N ALA A 119 -10.87 -6.77 -2.64
CA ALA A 119 -12.03 -5.90 -2.45
C ALA A 119 -11.76 -4.51 -1.83
N PRO A 120 -10.71 -3.75 -2.20
CA PRO A 120 -10.67 -2.33 -1.87
C PRO A 120 -11.75 -1.57 -2.65
N GLU A 121 -12.23 -0.46 -2.09
CA GLU A 121 -13.21 0.41 -2.76
C GLU A 121 -12.61 1.08 -4.00
N LYS A 122 -11.32 1.40 -3.94
CA LYS A 122 -10.56 2.03 -5.02
C LYS A 122 -9.13 1.50 -5.02
N VAL A 123 -8.59 1.26 -6.21
CA VAL A 123 -7.17 0.96 -6.41
C VAL A 123 -6.55 1.94 -7.40
N THR A 124 -5.36 2.43 -7.07
CA THR A 124 -4.49 3.17 -7.98
C THR A 124 -3.24 2.33 -8.23
N VAL A 125 -2.95 2.04 -9.50
CA VAL A 125 -1.78 1.26 -9.92
C VAL A 125 -0.90 2.15 -10.78
N THR A 126 0.37 2.27 -10.38
CA THR A 126 1.42 2.92 -11.16
C THR A 126 2.43 1.87 -11.56
N ILE A 127 2.73 1.76 -12.86
CA ILE A 127 3.76 0.88 -13.37
C ILE A 127 4.83 1.73 -14.02
N HIS A 128 6.06 1.58 -13.54
CA HIS A 128 7.26 2.21 -14.08
C HIS A 128 8.06 1.18 -14.86
N LYS A 129 8.47 1.53 -16.09
CA LYS A 129 9.38 0.77 -16.95
C LYS A 129 10.68 1.56 -17.12
N PRO A 130 11.62 1.48 -16.14
CA PRO A 130 12.82 2.31 -16.11
C PRO A 130 13.76 2.07 -17.30
N THR A 131 13.70 0.89 -17.92
CA THR A 131 14.59 0.51 -19.02
C THR A 131 14.09 0.96 -20.39
N ALA A 132 12.91 1.58 -20.51
CA ALA A 132 12.30 1.88 -21.80
C ALA A 132 12.95 3.07 -22.52
N ILE A 133 13.33 4.14 -21.80
CA ILE A 133 13.93 5.35 -22.38
C ILE A 133 15.18 5.73 -21.58
N LYS A 134 16.35 5.63 -22.21
CA LYS A 134 17.66 5.85 -21.54
C LYS A 134 17.84 7.24 -20.96
N GLN A 135 17.15 8.24 -21.48
CA GLN A 135 17.26 9.65 -21.08
C GLN A 135 16.30 10.04 -19.94
N ALA A 136 15.40 9.15 -19.54
CA ALA A 136 14.46 9.39 -18.44
C ALA A 136 14.78 8.45 -17.28
N ASP A 137 14.58 8.93 -16.04
CA ASP A 137 14.71 8.07 -14.85
C ASP A 137 13.69 6.92 -14.89
N SER A 138 12.48 7.21 -15.38
CA SER A 138 11.49 6.20 -15.72
C SER A 138 10.39 6.77 -16.61
N VAL A 139 9.70 5.86 -17.30
CA VAL A 139 8.41 6.12 -17.95
C VAL A 139 7.40 5.11 -17.44
N GLY A 140 6.11 5.38 -17.56
CA GLY A 140 5.12 4.50 -16.98
C GLY A 140 3.69 4.92 -17.23
N VAL A 141 2.78 4.15 -16.65
CA VAL A 141 1.35 4.43 -16.63
C VAL A 141 0.86 4.50 -15.20
N LYS A 142 -0.12 5.37 -14.94
CA LYS A 142 -0.85 5.43 -13.68
C LYS A 142 -2.33 5.36 -13.99
N ILE A 143 -3.02 4.38 -13.42
CA ILE A 143 -4.46 4.21 -13.57
C ILE A 143 -5.14 4.15 -12.21
N THR A 144 -6.41 4.56 -12.16
CA THR A 144 -7.27 4.40 -10.99
C THR A 144 -8.55 3.69 -11.40
N ARG A 145 -8.97 2.71 -10.61
CA ARG A 145 -10.21 1.95 -10.79
C ARG A 145 -10.97 1.88 -9.48
N PHE A 146 -12.28 1.79 -9.60
CA PHE A 146 -13.22 1.69 -8.48
C PHE A 146 -13.90 0.35 -8.54
N GLN A 147 -14.25 -0.21 -7.38
CA GLN A 147 -15.15 -1.34 -7.34
C GLN A 147 -16.52 -0.88 -7.86
N GLN A 148 -17.09 -1.59 -8.84
CA GLN A 148 -18.48 -1.34 -9.22
C GLN A 148 -19.38 -1.98 -8.16
N ASN A 149 -20.24 -1.17 -7.55
CA ASN A 149 -21.35 -1.62 -6.72
C ASN A 149 -22.36 -2.44 -7.51
#